data_AF-A0A7X7FVV1-F1
#
_entry.id   AF-A0A7X7FVV1-F1
#
_cell.length_a   1.000
_cell.length_b   1.000
_cell.length_c   1.000
_cell.angle_alpha   90.00
_cell.angle_beta   90.00
_cell.angle_gamma   90.00
#
_symmetry.space_group_name_H-M   'P 1'
#
loop_
_entity.id
_entity.type
_entity.pdbx_description
1 polymer ?
#
loop_
_entity_poly.entity_id
_entity_poly.type
_entity_poly.pdbx_seq_one_letter_code
_entity_poly.pdbx_strand_id
1 'polypeptide(L)'
;GPSDDEIEEWGDVTRAMRQEGRVRVCASLGVLTSRQALRLAEVGVQRYNHNLQTSRRHFANIVTTHTYDERLDTLRSLRSAGIELCCGALFGTGETWEDRLDLAFQLREINPEVVPINFLIPVAGTPLENNRALDPLECLRIIAVYRFILPSQHLNIAGGREVHLRDLQSWMFLAGADSFMMGNYLTTCGRSVKEDLRMIRDLGLELEPYLRTAKGSDNPNRPDAGLKHAR
;
A
#
# COMPACT_ATOMS: atom_id res chain seq x y z
N GLY A 1 -3.29 -10.18 -15.74
CA GLY A 1 -4.26 -9.92 -14.67
C GLY A 1 -5.06 -11.16 -14.40
N PRO A 2 -6.09 -11.08 -13.55
CA PRO A 2 -7.03 -12.18 -13.38
C PRO A 2 -7.82 -12.38 -14.67
N SER A 3 -8.30 -13.60 -14.87
CA SER A 3 -9.38 -13.92 -15.80
C SER A 3 -10.72 -13.40 -15.28
N ASP A 4 -11.72 -13.33 -16.16
CA ASP A 4 -13.06 -12.91 -15.75
C ASP A 4 -13.71 -13.93 -14.80
N ASP A 5 -13.44 -15.23 -15.01
CA ASP A 5 -13.96 -16.30 -14.15
C ASP A 5 -13.40 -16.20 -12.72
N GLU A 6 -12.11 -15.89 -12.56
CA GLU A 6 -11.50 -15.65 -11.24
C GLU A 6 -12.13 -14.44 -10.52
N ILE A 7 -12.52 -13.40 -11.26
CA ILE A 7 -13.21 -12.23 -10.66
C ILE A 7 -14.60 -12.63 -10.15
N GLU A 8 -15.32 -13.49 -10.87
CA GLU A 8 -16.62 -13.98 -10.41
C GLU A 8 -16.50 -14.86 -9.16
N GLU A 9 -15.53 -15.78 -9.16
CA GLU A 9 -15.26 -16.66 -8.03
C GLU A 9 -14.92 -15.87 -6.76
N TRP A 10 -14.03 -14.88 -6.87
CA TRP A 10 -13.67 -14.02 -5.73
C TRP A 10 -14.76 -13.00 -5.38
N GLY A 11 -15.71 -12.78 -6.29
CA GLY A 11 -16.85 -11.92 -6.08
C GLY A 11 -17.73 -12.41 -4.92
N ASP A 12 -17.93 -13.72 -4.77
CA ASP A 12 -18.70 -14.28 -3.66
C ASP A 12 -18.03 -14.04 -2.31
N VAL A 13 -16.71 -14.25 -2.24
CA VAL A 13 -15.91 -13.98 -1.04
C VAL A 13 -15.96 -12.49 -0.69
N THR A 14 -15.80 -11.63 -1.69
CA THR A 14 -15.86 -10.16 -1.51
C THR A 14 -17.21 -9.71 -0.97
N ARG A 15 -18.31 -10.26 -1.52
CA ARG A 15 -19.67 -9.98 -1.05
C ARG A 15 -19.87 -10.43 0.39
N ALA A 16 -19.40 -11.62 0.76
CA ALA A 16 -19.47 -12.11 2.13
C ALA A 16 -18.70 -11.22 3.12
N MET A 17 -17.46 -10.86 2.80
CA MET A 17 -16.64 -9.96 3.65
C MET A 17 -17.30 -8.58 3.81
N ARG A 18 -17.93 -8.07 2.75
CA ARG A 18 -18.65 -6.80 2.79
C ARG A 18 -19.90 -6.87 3.67
N GLN A 19 -20.64 -7.98 3.64
CA GLN A 19 -21.81 -8.21 4.48
C GLN A 19 -21.43 -8.28 5.97
N GLU A 20 -20.30 -8.91 6.30
CA GLU A 20 -19.77 -8.91 7.67
C GLU A 20 -19.42 -7.49 8.14
N GLY A 21 -18.92 -6.65 7.23
CA GLY A 21 -18.67 -5.23 7.48
C GLY A 21 -17.57 -4.96 8.51
N ARG A 22 -16.70 -5.95 8.77
CA ARG A 22 -15.60 -5.88 9.74
C ARG A 22 -14.28 -5.39 9.13
N VAL A 23 -14.14 -5.48 7.82
CA VAL A 23 -12.93 -5.16 7.07
C VAL A 23 -13.27 -4.41 5.79
N ARG A 24 -12.30 -3.66 5.24
CA ARG A 24 -12.36 -3.16 3.86
C ARG A 24 -11.76 -4.19 2.94
N VAL A 25 -12.45 -4.51 1.85
CA VAL A 25 -11.86 -5.43 0.86
C VAL A 25 -10.85 -4.67 0.02
N CYS A 26 -9.59 -5.08 0.13
CA CYS A 26 -8.49 -4.61 -0.70
C CYS A 26 -7.98 -5.76 -1.56
N ALA A 27 -7.98 -5.60 -2.89
CA ALA A 27 -7.51 -6.62 -3.82
C ALA A 27 -6.12 -6.27 -4.39
N SER A 28 -5.38 -7.26 -4.88
CA SER A 28 -4.07 -7.08 -5.52
C SER A 28 -3.83 -8.16 -6.58
N LEU A 29 -4.46 -8.00 -7.75
CA LEU A 29 -4.61 -9.05 -8.77
C LEU A 29 -3.82 -8.77 -10.05
N GLY A 30 -2.90 -7.79 -10.02
CA GLY A 30 -2.08 -7.40 -11.16
C GLY A 30 -2.75 -6.37 -12.08
N VAL A 31 -2.38 -6.39 -13.36
CA VAL A 31 -2.87 -5.49 -14.42
C VAL A 31 -4.31 -5.80 -14.77
N LEU A 32 -5.15 -4.77 -14.91
CA LEU A 32 -6.58 -4.90 -15.19
C LEU A 32 -6.98 -4.12 -16.42
N THR A 33 -8.03 -4.62 -17.08
CA THR A 33 -8.80 -3.82 -18.04
C THR A 33 -9.82 -2.94 -17.33
N SER A 34 -10.35 -1.91 -18.01
CA SER A 34 -11.41 -1.06 -17.47
C SER A 34 -12.69 -1.84 -17.12
N ARG A 35 -13.05 -2.86 -17.92
CA ARG A 35 -14.19 -3.75 -17.65
C ARG A 35 -13.99 -4.54 -16.35
N GLN A 36 -12.79 -5.07 -16.14
CA GLN A 36 -12.46 -5.81 -14.92
C GLN A 36 -12.44 -4.91 -13.68
N ALA A 37 -11.94 -3.68 -13.81
CA ALA A 37 -11.98 -2.70 -12.71
C ALA A 37 -13.42 -2.36 -12.30
N LEU A 38 -14.31 -2.11 -13.28
CA LEU A 38 -15.74 -1.91 -13.00
C LEU A 38 -16.36 -3.12 -12.30
N ARG A 39 -16.06 -4.33 -12.80
CA ARG A 39 -16.60 -5.55 -12.20
C ARG A 39 -16.14 -5.75 -10.76
N LEU A 40 -14.86 -5.48 -10.47
CA LEU A 40 -14.33 -5.52 -9.10
C LEU A 40 -15.04 -4.53 -8.17
N ALA A 41 -15.37 -3.33 -8.66
CA ALA A 41 -16.15 -2.35 -7.89
C ALA A 41 -17.56 -2.88 -7.58
N GLU A 42 -18.24 -3.49 -8.57
CA GLU A 42 -19.59 -4.06 -8.41
C GLU A 42 -19.62 -5.19 -7.38
N VAL A 43 -18.62 -6.08 -7.37
CA VAL A 43 -18.57 -7.18 -6.41
C VAL A 43 -18.17 -6.72 -5.01
N GLY A 44 -17.67 -5.48 -4.87
CA GLY A 44 -17.49 -4.80 -3.58
C GLY A 44 -16.03 -4.57 -3.18
N VAL A 45 -15.08 -4.64 -4.10
CA VAL A 45 -13.69 -4.24 -3.84
C VAL A 45 -13.65 -2.72 -3.63
N GLN A 46 -13.12 -2.29 -2.49
CA GLN A 46 -13.09 -0.88 -2.10
C GLN A 46 -11.74 -0.23 -2.36
N ARG A 47 -10.67 -1.01 -2.29
CA ARG A 47 -9.30 -0.57 -2.55
C ARG A 47 -8.56 -1.58 -3.40
N TYR A 48 -7.62 -1.11 -4.20
CA TYR A 48 -6.80 -2.00 -5.02
C TYR A 48 -5.32 -1.63 -4.95
N ASN A 49 -4.47 -2.61 -4.66
CA ASN A 49 -3.03 -2.47 -4.60
C ASN A 49 -2.39 -2.72 -5.98
N HIS A 50 -1.74 -1.68 -6.51
CA HIS A 50 -1.04 -1.74 -7.78
C HIS A 50 0.17 -0.77 -7.79
N ASN A 51 1.26 -1.19 -7.16
CA ASN A 51 2.50 -0.39 -7.02
C ASN A 51 3.15 -0.03 -8.35
N LEU A 52 3.83 1.10 -8.47
CA LEU A 52 4.69 1.40 -9.64
C LEU A 52 6.01 0.63 -9.63
N GLN A 53 6.34 0.02 -8.49
CA GLN A 53 7.60 -0.68 -8.21
C GLN A 53 8.80 0.27 -8.07
N THR A 54 9.14 1.01 -9.13
CA THR A 54 10.29 1.92 -9.18
C THR A 54 10.01 3.08 -10.14
N SER A 55 11.02 3.91 -10.45
CA SER A 55 10.90 4.98 -11.45
C SER A 55 10.62 4.41 -12.85
N ARG A 56 10.05 5.22 -13.75
CA ARG A 56 9.83 4.82 -15.15
C ARG A 56 11.11 4.38 -15.85
N ARG A 57 12.23 5.09 -15.63
CA ARG A 57 13.51 4.78 -16.31
C ARG A 57 14.15 3.49 -15.80
N HIS A 58 13.94 3.15 -14.52
CA HIS A 58 14.53 1.96 -13.91
C HIS A 58 13.61 0.73 -14.04
N PHE A 59 12.33 0.93 -14.37
CA PHE A 59 11.33 -0.13 -14.40
C PHE A 59 11.72 -1.32 -15.28
N ALA A 60 12.23 -1.09 -16.49
CA ALA A 60 12.62 -2.16 -17.42
C ALA A 60 13.80 -3.03 -16.92
N ASN A 61 14.57 -2.55 -15.94
CA ASN A 61 15.64 -3.34 -15.31
C ASN A 61 15.08 -4.34 -14.29
N ILE A 62 13.88 -4.09 -13.77
CA ILE A 62 13.25 -4.87 -12.70
C ILE A 62 12.09 -5.71 -13.22
N VAL A 63 11.33 -5.17 -14.17
CA VAL A 63 10.10 -5.78 -14.68
C VAL A 63 10.11 -5.74 -16.21
N THR A 64 9.97 -6.92 -16.82
CA THR A 64 10.02 -7.09 -18.28
C THR A 64 8.74 -7.66 -18.88
N THR A 65 7.84 -8.19 -18.06
CA THR A 65 6.62 -8.90 -18.51
C THR A 65 5.45 -7.99 -18.85
N HIS A 66 5.53 -6.72 -18.45
CA HIS A 66 4.58 -5.67 -18.75
C HIS A 66 5.32 -4.34 -18.67
N THR A 67 4.71 -3.28 -19.19
CA THR A 67 5.25 -1.94 -19.28
C THR A 67 4.81 -1.07 -18.10
N TYR A 68 5.53 0.03 -17.89
CA TYR A 68 5.15 1.04 -16.90
C TYR A 68 3.77 1.66 -17.22
N ASP A 69 3.48 1.88 -18.51
CA ASP A 69 2.23 2.47 -18.97
C ASP A 69 1.02 1.58 -18.69
N GLU A 70 1.14 0.26 -18.86
CA GLU A 70 0.07 -0.68 -18.48
C GLU A 70 -0.29 -0.59 -16.98
N ARG A 71 0.70 -0.27 -16.13
CA ARG A 71 0.43 -0.03 -14.70
C ARG A 71 -0.33 1.27 -14.47
N LEU A 72 0.05 2.33 -15.17
CA LEU A 72 -0.68 3.61 -15.13
C LEU A 72 -2.11 3.46 -15.65
N ASP A 73 -2.32 2.70 -16.72
CA ASP A 73 -3.65 2.44 -17.29
C ASP A 73 -4.53 1.64 -16.34
N THR A 74 -3.95 0.69 -15.61
CA THR A 74 -4.64 -0.03 -14.53
C THR A 74 -5.09 0.95 -13.44
N LEU A 75 -4.21 1.84 -12.97
CA LEU A 75 -4.54 2.84 -11.95
C LEU A 75 -5.63 3.82 -12.41
N ARG A 76 -5.58 4.26 -13.67
CA ARG A 76 -6.63 5.10 -14.29
C ARG A 76 -7.98 4.37 -14.34
N SER A 77 -7.96 3.10 -14.71
CA SER A 77 -9.16 2.24 -14.77
C SER A 77 -9.78 2.06 -13.38
N LEU A 78 -8.96 1.77 -12.37
CA LEU A 78 -9.39 1.63 -10.97
C LEU A 78 -10.05 2.91 -10.45
N ARG A 79 -9.39 4.05 -10.66
CA ARG A 79 -9.94 5.36 -10.27
C ARG A 79 -11.26 5.66 -10.96
N SER A 80 -11.36 5.39 -12.26
CA SER A 80 -12.58 5.60 -13.04
C SER A 80 -13.73 4.71 -12.56
N ALA A 81 -13.42 3.52 -12.03
CA ALA A 81 -14.38 2.62 -11.41
C ALA A 81 -14.75 3.00 -9.96
N GLY A 82 -14.15 4.07 -9.39
CA GLY A 82 -14.42 4.51 -8.03
C GLY A 82 -13.74 3.65 -6.94
N ILE A 83 -12.69 2.91 -7.29
CA ILE A 83 -11.91 2.10 -6.34
C ILE A 83 -10.74 2.95 -5.81
N GLU A 84 -10.54 2.95 -4.48
CA GLU A 84 -9.38 3.59 -3.86
C GLU A 84 -8.07 2.96 -4.34
N LEU A 85 -7.07 3.79 -4.59
CA LEU A 85 -5.75 3.37 -5.02
C LEU A 85 -4.84 3.14 -3.81
N CYS A 86 -4.24 1.96 -3.79
CA CYS A 86 -3.07 1.65 -2.99
C CYS A 86 -1.89 1.50 -3.96
N CYS A 87 -1.01 2.50 -4.04
CA CYS A 87 0.03 2.54 -5.05
C CYS A 87 1.31 3.09 -4.44
N GLY A 88 2.36 2.29 -4.48
CA GLY A 88 3.66 2.65 -3.93
C GLY A 88 4.80 1.94 -4.63
N ALA A 89 5.81 1.52 -3.87
CA ALA A 89 7.12 1.18 -4.40
C ALA A 89 7.83 0.05 -3.65
N LEU A 90 8.87 -0.48 -4.30
CA LEU A 90 9.88 -1.36 -3.74
C LEU A 90 11.25 -0.68 -3.85
N PHE A 91 11.89 -0.43 -2.72
CA PHE A 91 13.20 0.22 -2.64
C PHE A 91 14.31 -0.81 -2.41
N GLY A 92 15.53 -0.48 -2.85
CA GLY A 92 16.69 -1.37 -2.74
C GLY A 92 16.86 -2.32 -3.92
N THR A 93 16.20 -2.03 -5.05
CA THR A 93 16.31 -2.80 -6.30
C THR A 93 17.55 -2.41 -7.13
N GLY A 94 18.31 -1.41 -6.68
CA GLY A 94 19.47 -0.86 -7.40
C GLY A 94 19.18 0.52 -8.02
N GLU A 95 18.05 1.13 -7.63
CA GLU A 95 17.63 2.45 -8.05
C GLU A 95 18.47 3.56 -7.41
N THR A 96 18.64 4.67 -8.14
CA THR A 96 19.34 5.88 -7.68
C THR A 96 18.45 6.75 -6.78
N TRP A 97 18.99 7.76 -6.11
CA TRP A 97 18.16 8.71 -5.36
C TRP A 97 17.24 9.51 -6.26
N GLU A 98 17.71 9.87 -7.45
CA GLU A 98 16.90 10.49 -8.48
C GLU A 98 15.73 9.57 -8.88
N ASP A 99 15.89 8.24 -8.84
CA ASP A 99 14.82 7.30 -9.22
C ASP A 99 13.71 7.34 -8.17
N ARG A 100 14.11 7.40 -6.91
CA ARG A 100 13.21 7.50 -5.76
C ARG A 100 12.44 8.82 -5.77
N LEU A 101 13.09 9.92 -6.12
CA LEU A 101 12.44 11.23 -6.21
C LEU A 101 11.44 11.29 -7.37
N ASP A 102 11.82 10.81 -8.55
CA ASP A 102 10.92 10.76 -9.70
C ASP A 102 9.68 9.91 -9.43
N LEU A 103 9.88 8.77 -8.74
CA LEU A 103 8.78 7.94 -8.28
C LEU A 103 7.88 8.66 -7.28
N ALA A 104 8.44 9.39 -6.30
CA ALA A 104 7.65 10.17 -5.35
C ALA A 104 6.79 11.23 -6.05
N PHE A 105 7.34 11.93 -7.04
CA PHE A 105 6.59 12.91 -7.83
C PHE A 105 5.53 12.25 -8.71
N GLN A 106 5.82 11.11 -9.32
CA GLN A 106 4.81 10.36 -10.07
C GLN A 106 3.65 9.90 -9.16
N LEU A 107 3.95 9.44 -7.95
CA LEU A 107 2.94 9.08 -6.95
C LEU A 107 2.10 10.28 -6.53
N ARG A 108 2.70 11.47 -6.42
CA ARG A 108 1.96 12.72 -6.16
C ARG A 108 0.97 13.04 -7.26
N GLU A 109 1.36 12.87 -8.53
CA GLU A 109 0.46 13.04 -9.68
C GLU A 109 -0.67 12.02 -9.69
N ILE A 110 -0.35 10.76 -9.37
CA ILE A 110 -1.36 9.70 -9.23
C ILE A 110 -2.28 9.99 -8.05
N ASN A 111 -1.78 10.61 -6.98
CA ASN A 111 -2.53 10.95 -5.77
C ASN A 111 -3.31 9.74 -5.18
N PRO A 112 -2.65 8.60 -4.86
CA PRO A 112 -3.34 7.45 -4.28
C PRO A 112 -3.71 7.70 -2.81
N GLU A 113 -4.73 7.02 -2.29
CA GLU A 113 -5.13 7.15 -0.88
C GLU A 113 -4.07 6.54 0.06
N VAL A 114 -3.42 5.46 -0.38
CA VAL A 114 -2.38 4.75 0.37
C VAL A 114 -1.14 4.56 -0.49
N VAL A 115 0.03 4.82 0.07
CA VAL A 115 1.35 4.66 -0.57
C VAL A 115 2.15 3.63 0.20
N PRO A 116 2.16 2.36 -0.24
CA PRO A 116 3.03 1.35 0.32
C PRO A 116 4.51 1.63 0.07
N ILE A 117 5.31 1.62 1.14
CA ILE A 117 6.78 1.66 1.07
C ILE A 117 7.28 0.28 1.48
N ASN A 118 7.85 -0.45 0.51
CA ASN A 118 8.44 -1.77 0.74
C ASN A 118 9.95 -1.69 0.51
N PHE A 119 10.69 -2.48 1.27
CA PHE A 119 12.13 -2.65 1.09
C PHE A 119 12.41 -4.07 0.60
N LEU A 120 13.24 -4.19 -0.43
CA LEU A 120 13.58 -5.47 -1.04
C LEU A 120 14.27 -6.38 -0.02
N ILE A 121 13.63 -7.50 0.31
CA ILE A 121 14.28 -8.63 0.97
C ILE A 121 14.86 -9.51 -0.14
N PRO A 122 16.20 -9.63 -0.26
CA PRO A 122 16.79 -10.52 -1.26
C PRO A 122 16.43 -11.98 -0.95
N VAL A 123 16.00 -12.72 -1.97
CA VAL A 123 15.63 -14.14 -1.86
C VAL A 123 16.52 -14.96 -2.78
N ALA A 124 17.11 -16.03 -2.24
CA ALA A 124 17.97 -16.93 -3.01
C ALA A 124 17.26 -17.48 -4.26
N GLY A 125 17.97 -17.52 -5.37
CA GLY A 125 17.46 -17.94 -6.69
C GLY A 125 16.73 -16.85 -7.47
N THR A 126 16.55 -15.65 -6.91
CA THR A 126 16.00 -14.51 -7.66
C THR A 126 17.13 -13.69 -8.29
N PRO A 127 16.86 -12.97 -9.40
CA PRO A 127 17.86 -12.08 -10.00
C PRO A 127 18.43 -11.00 -9.07
N LEU A 128 17.71 -10.68 -7.98
CA LEU A 128 18.08 -9.66 -7.00
C LEU A 128 18.61 -10.26 -5.68
N GLU A 129 18.97 -11.55 -5.65
CA GLU A 129 19.43 -12.23 -4.43
C GLU A 129 20.68 -11.59 -3.80
N ASN A 130 21.52 -10.94 -4.61
CA ASN A 130 22.78 -10.33 -4.18
C ASN A 130 22.68 -8.79 -4.06
N ASN A 131 21.47 -8.23 -4.12
CA ASN A 131 21.29 -6.78 -3.98
C ASN A 131 21.74 -6.30 -2.60
N ARG A 132 22.35 -5.12 -2.58
CA ARG A 132 22.77 -4.47 -1.33
C ARG A 132 21.55 -4.14 -0.47
N ALA A 133 21.57 -4.56 0.78
CA ALA A 133 20.57 -4.11 1.74
C ALA A 133 20.68 -2.58 1.95
N LEU A 134 19.53 -1.90 2.03
CA LEU A 134 19.49 -0.50 2.43
C LEU A 134 19.82 -0.36 3.91
N ASP A 135 20.55 0.70 4.24
CA ASP A 135 20.84 1.05 5.63
C ASP A 135 19.57 1.57 6.34
N PRO A 136 19.40 1.30 7.65
CA PRO A 136 18.23 1.75 8.40
C PRO A 136 17.96 3.26 8.25
N LEU A 137 19.01 4.08 8.30
CA LEU A 137 18.89 5.54 8.15
C LEU A 137 18.55 5.96 6.73
N GLU A 138 18.93 5.16 5.72
CA GLU A 138 18.53 5.38 4.33
C GLU A 138 17.02 5.11 4.16
N CYS A 139 16.51 4.03 4.76
CA CYS A 139 15.08 3.73 4.80
C CYS A 139 14.28 4.85 5.48
N LEU A 140 14.71 5.32 6.65
CA LEU A 140 14.05 6.44 7.34
C LEU A 140 14.08 7.73 6.51
N ARG A 141 15.19 8.00 5.80
CA ARG A 141 15.29 9.15 4.88
C ARG A 141 14.28 9.05 3.73
N ILE A 142 14.11 7.86 3.15
CA ILE A 142 13.10 7.63 2.10
C ILE A 142 11.71 7.98 2.64
N ILE A 143 11.35 7.46 3.83
CA ILE A 143 10.04 7.72 4.46
C ILE A 143 9.84 9.24 4.67
N ALA A 144 10.84 9.92 5.22
CA ALA A 144 10.78 11.37 5.47
C ALA A 144 10.59 12.19 4.18
N VAL A 145 11.39 11.90 3.15
CA VAL A 145 11.26 12.57 1.85
C VAL A 145 9.88 12.33 1.25
N TYR A 146 9.37 11.10 1.32
CA TYR A 146 8.05 10.76 0.81
C TYR A 146 6.96 11.50 1.59
N ARG A 147 7.06 11.64 2.91
CA ARG A 147 6.08 12.43 3.69
C ARG A 147 6.06 13.90 3.27
N PHE A 148 7.22 14.51 3.01
CA PHE A 148 7.26 15.90 2.54
C PHE A 148 6.63 16.08 1.15
N ILE A 149 6.82 15.12 0.24
CA ILE A 149 6.28 15.19 -1.11
C ILE A 149 4.80 14.79 -1.16
N LEU A 150 4.37 13.89 -0.27
CA LEU A 150 3.05 13.27 -0.19
C LEU A 150 2.41 13.56 1.19
N PRO A 151 2.09 14.84 1.49
CA PRO A 151 1.72 15.24 2.84
C PRO A 151 0.39 14.64 3.31
N SER A 152 -0.54 14.37 2.39
CA SER A 152 -1.90 13.92 2.70
C SER A 152 -2.14 12.42 2.58
N GLN A 153 -1.21 11.68 1.97
CA GLN A 153 -1.38 10.25 1.73
C GLN A 153 -0.99 9.43 2.95
N HIS A 154 -1.63 8.27 3.13
CA HIS A 154 -1.19 7.30 4.12
C HIS A 154 0.07 6.60 3.63
N LEU A 155 1.21 6.84 4.29
CA LEU A 155 2.46 6.15 4.02
C LEU A 155 2.47 4.84 4.80
N ASN A 156 2.28 3.74 4.08
CA ASN A 156 2.13 2.41 4.66
C ASN A 156 3.44 1.62 4.55
N ILE A 157 4.19 1.52 5.66
CA ILE A 157 5.43 0.74 5.66
C ILE A 157 5.09 -0.76 5.71
N ALA A 158 5.55 -1.52 4.73
CA ALA A 158 5.19 -2.92 4.59
C ALA A 158 6.46 -3.80 4.52
N GLY A 159 6.58 -4.63 3.47
CA GLY A 159 7.58 -5.67 3.40
C GLY A 159 9.00 -5.14 3.62
N GLY A 160 9.81 -5.88 4.37
CA GLY A 160 11.22 -5.59 4.57
C GLY A 160 11.55 -4.66 5.74
N ARG A 161 10.57 -4.07 6.43
CA ARG A 161 10.86 -3.20 7.60
C ARG A 161 11.67 -3.92 8.70
N GLU A 162 11.43 -5.20 8.91
CA GLU A 162 12.13 -6.00 9.92
C GLU A 162 13.62 -6.17 9.58
N VAL A 163 13.90 -6.41 8.30
CA VAL A 163 15.25 -6.65 7.79
C VAL A 163 16.05 -5.35 7.73
N HIS A 164 15.43 -4.27 7.26
CA HIS A 164 16.14 -3.02 7.00
C HIS A 164 16.15 -2.06 8.18
N LEU A 165 15.01 -1.82 8.83
CA LEU A 165 14.95 -0.89 9.96
C LEU A 165 15.48 -1.51 11.25
N ARG A 166 15.41 -2.84 11.40
CA ARG A 166 15.94 -3.58 12.57
C ARG A 166 15.40 -2.98 13.88
N ASP A 167 16.28 -2.50 14.75
CA ASP A 167 15.94 -1.86 16.03
C ASP A 167 15.28 -0.48 15.85
N LEU A 168 15.43 0.15 14.68
CA LEU A 168 14.88 1.47 14.37
C LEU A 168 13.47 1.42 13.78
N GLN A 169 12.76 0.29 13.84
CA GLN A 169 11.40 0.21 13.31
C GLN A 169 10.44 1.25 13.90
N SER A 170 10.54 1.55 15.19
CA SER A 170 9.72 2.59 15.83
C SER A 170 9.97 4.00 15.26
N TRP A 171 11.13 4.23 14.64
CA TRP A 171 11.47 5.54 14.07
C TRP A 171 10.75 5.81 12.76
N MET A 172 10.12 4.80 12.14
CA MET A 172 9.35 5.01 10.90
C MET A 172 8.24 6.05 11.10
N PHE A 173 7.61 6.08 12.28
CA PHE A 173 6.57 7.05 12.61
C PHE A 173 7.13 8.47 12.75
N LEU A 174 8.30 8.61 13.39
CA LEU A 174 9.02 9.89 13.46
C LEU A 174 9.46 10.39 12.08
N ALA A 175 9.82 9.46 11.19
CA ALA A 175 10.13 9.75 9.80
C ALA A 175 8.88 10.11 8.98
N GLY A 176 7.66 9.99 9.53
CA GLY A 176 6.42 10.41 8.87
C GLY A 176 5.54 9.28 8.34
N ALA A 177 5.84 8.01 8.63
CA ALA A 177 4.87 6.95 8.41
C ALA A 177 3.68 7.10 9.38
N ASP A 178 2.47 6.83 8.89
CA ASP A 178 1.22 6.86 9.66
C ASP A 178 0.43 5.55 9.52
N SER A 179 0.92 4.61 8.73
CA SER A 179 0.37 3.26 8.62
C SER A 179 1.49 2.25 8.39
N PHE A 180 1.23 0.99 8.73
CA PHE A 180 2.14 -0.11 8.44
C PHE A 180 1.41 -1.44 8.45
N MET A 181 2.01 -2.45 7.82
CA MET A 181 1.46 -3.81 7.76
C MET A 181 1.90 -4.63 8.98
N MET A 182 0.92 -5.17 9.71
CA MET A 182 1.13 -6.06 10.86
C MET A 182 0.98 -7.52 10.46
N GLY A 183 1.82 -8.39 11.04
CA GLY A 183 1.82 -9.82 10.73
C GLY A 183 2.64 -10.16 9.48
N ASN A 184 2.32 -11.29 8.85
CA ASN A 184 3.09 -11.80 7.71
C ASN A 184 2.77 -11.07 6.40
N TYR A 185 3.76 -11.05 5.51
CA TYR A 185 3.62 -10.57 4.14
C TYR A 185 3.29 -11.74 3.19
N LEU A 186 3.05 -11.42 1.92
CA LEU A 186 2.71 -12.42 0.90
C LEU A 186 3.79 -13.50 0.73
N THR A 187 5.07 -13.14 0.85
CA THR A 187 6.21 -14.03 0.57
C THR A 187 7.17 -14.19 1.74
N THR A 188 7.02 -13.40 2.80
CA THR A 188 7.99 -13.34 3.92
C THR A 188 7.28 -13.17 5.25
N CYS A 189 7.88 -13.73 6.31
CA CYS A 189 7.38 -13.55 7.65
C CYS A 189 7.68 -12.12 8.14
N GLY A 190 6.68 -11.50 8.78
CA GLY A 190 6.86 -10.22 9.46
C GLY A 190 7.00 -10.40 10.97
N ARG A 191 7.07 -9.28 11.68
CA ARG A 191 6.99 -9.27 13.15
C ARG A 191 5.60 -9.71 13.63
N SER A 192 5.53 -10.28 14.83
CA SER A 192 4.24 -10.70 15.39
C SER A 192 3.33 -9.50 15.69
N VAL A 193 2.02 -9.66 15.48
CA VAL A 193 1.01 -8.64 15.78
C VAL A 193 1.09 -8.17 17.24
N LYS A 194 1.41 -9.08 18.17
CA LYS A 194 1.54 -8.75 19.60
C LYS A 194 2.67 -7.76 19.87
N GLU A 195 3.80 -7.91 19.19
CA GLU A 195 4.95 -7.01 19.33
C GLU A 195 4.69 -5.68 18.64
N ASP A 196 4.04 -5.68 17.48
CA ASP A 196 3.62 -4.46 16.80
C ASP A 196 2.65 -3.63 17.66
N LEU A 197 1.63 -4.27 18.26
CA LEU A 197 0.71 -3.61 19.19
C LEU A 197 1.40 -3.10 20.47
N ARG A 198 2.49 -3.76 20.91
CA ARG A 198 3.30 -3.25 22.01
C ARG A 198 4.06 -1.99 21.57
N MET A 199 4.73 -2.02 20.42
CA MET A 199 5.46 -0.87 19.87
C MET A 199 4.57 0.37 19.73
N ILE A 200 3.37 0.21 19.17
CA ILE A 200 2.39 1.31 19.03
C ILE A 200 2.07 1.94 20.39
N ARG A 201 1.76 1.09 21.38
CA ARG A 201 1.42 1.52 22.74
C ARG A 201 2.59 2.23 23.43
N ASP A 202 3.79 1.68 23.31
CA ASP A 202 4.99 2.24 23.94
C ASP A 202 5.36 3.61 23.33
N LEU A 203 5.00 3.84 22.07
CA LEU A 203 5.14 5.14 21.39
C LEU A 203 4.00 6.12 21.71
N GLY A 204 2.96 5.69 22.45
CA GLY A 204 1.79 6.51 22.74
C GLY A 204 0.91 6.81 21.52
N LEU A 205 0.99 5.98 20.48
CA LEU A 205 0.20 6.13 19.26
C LEU A 205 -1.18 5.47 19.40
N GLU A 206 -2.16 6.03 18.70
CA GLU A 206 -3.53 5.49 18.64
C GLU A 206 -3.78 4.82 17.30
N LEU A 207 -4.47 3.68 17.34
CA LEU A 207 -4.97 3.03 16.13
C LEU A 207 -6.25 3.72 15.68
N GLU A 208 -6.30 4.11 14.41
CA GLU A 208 -7.54 4.60 13.82
C GLU A 208 -8.59 3.47 13.84
N PRO A 209 -9.75 3.67 14.50
CA PRO A 209 -10.78 2.67 14.51
C PRO A 209 -11.34 2.50 13.11
N TYR A 210 -11.59 1.26 12.71
CA TYR A 210 -12.27 1.02 11.45
C TYR A 210 -13.73 1.52 11.55
N LEU A 211 -13.97 2.72 11.01
CA LEU A 211 -15.31 3.28 10.91
C LEU A 211 -16.03 2.60 9.74
N ARG A 212 -17.07 1.82 10.05
CA ARG A 212 -18.01 1.31 9.06
C ARG A 212 -18.65 2.51 8.36
N THR A 213 -18.18 2.85 7.16
CA THR A 213 -18.87 3.81 6.29
C THR A 213 -20.18 3.19 5.85
N ALA A 214 -21.23 3.39 6.64
CA ALA A 214 -22.59 3.08 6.25
C ALA A 214 -23.05 4.11 5.20
N LYS A 215 -22.65 3.94 3.94
CA LYS A 215 -23.51 4.37 2.83
C LYS A 215 -24.54 3.26 2.63
N GLY A 216 -25.63 3.34 3.40
CA GLY A 216 -26.73 2.37 3.34
C GLY A 216 -27.72 2.35 4.50
N SER A 217 -27.61 3.22 5.51
CA SER A 217 -28.68 3.36 6.51
C SER A 217 -28.78 4.80 7.00
N ASP A 218 -29.77 5.53 6.49
CA ASP A 218 -30.29 6.73 7.14
C ASP A 218 -30.78 6.34 8.54
N ASN A 219 -30.03 6.75 9.57
CA ASN A 219 -30.55 6.77 10.92
C ASN A 219 -30.44 8.20 11.44
N PRO A 220 -31.55 8.94 11.58
CA PRO A 220 -31.57 10.36 11.91
C PRO A 220 -31.17 10.68 13.36
N ASN A 221 -30.77 9.69 14.16
CA ASN A 221 -30.49 9.84 15.59
C ASN A 221 -29.04 9.50 15.98
N ARG A 222 -28.03 9.97 15.22
CA ARG A 222 -26.64 9.94 15.70
C ARG A 222 -26.19 11.32 16.18
N PRO A 223 -25.71 11.45 17.43
CA PRO A 223 -25.12 12.70 17.90
C PRO A 223 -23.81 12.94 17.15
N ASP A 224 -23.62 14.19 16.74
CA ASP A 224 -22.49 14.69 15.98
C ASP A 224 -21.20 14.51 16.81
N ALA A 225 -20.45 13.43 16.53
CA ALA A 225 -19.14 13.21 17.12
C ALA A 225 -18.13 14.05 16.35
N GLY A 226 -18.10 15.35 16.67
CA GLY A 226 -17.08 16.28 16.20
C GLY A 226 -15.70 15.86 16.71
N LEU A 227 -15.03 14.94 16.00
CA LEU A 227 -13.59 14.78 16.10
C LEU A 227 -12.94 15.87 15.25
N LYS A 228 -12.50 16.93 15.91
CA LYS A 228 -11.51 17.84 15.35
C LYS A 228 -10.24 17.02 15.10
N HIS A 229 -9.93 16.74 13.84
CA HIS A 229 -8.62 16.21 13.47
C HIS A 229 -7.56 17.26 13.85
N ALA A 230 -6.65 16.87 14.74
CA ALA A 230 -5.43 17.63 14.99
C ALA A 230 -4.58 17.57 13.71
N ARG A 231 -4.19 18.75 13.23
CA ARG A 231 -3.34 18.96 12.06
C ARG A 231 -1.89 18.65 12.37
#